data_AF-A0A2P4Y882-F1
#
_entry.id   AF-A0A2P4Y882-F1
#
_cell.length_a   1.000
_cell.length_b   1.000
_cell.length_c   1.000
_cell.angle_alpha   90.00
_cell.angle_beta   90.00
_cell.angle_gamma   90.00
#
_symmetry.space_group_name_H-M   'P 1'
#
loop_
_entity.id
_entity.type
_entity.pdbx_description
1 polymer ?
#
loop_
_entity_poly.entity_id
_entity_poly.type
_entity_poly.pdbx_seq_one_letter_code
_entity_poly.pdbx_strand_id
1 'polypeptide(L)'
;MKVIQLGGANDGLCHFLSFGGFEMLLDCGVKVQSLRISRQQDGSSVYHLQLPALNSVDVGALDVVLLSNHLTLLALPLLTEVLGFKGKIYATQLTLDFGRVFMEELAGLAQGDDTATFTFEGVTDGMETEIPMFSLKEIEKCCKKVQCVEYSEVVPLAYGVQITALSSGYSLGASIWLIEGPNDRLAYVAAASGDYNRHPKELDLLPLVDCETLLLTDLKPDRDPHSNTERMVERVLSGVTSVLERGGVCIVPTAPCGVVFDLVEAVYAACLHNKQNVPMYFISDNASRIMELTQLGAEWLCEKKIEKLYAGEDAFLHESLLKKKLFHAVTDVSAAMAATFQ
;
A
#
# COMPACT_ATOMS: atom_id res chain seq x y z
N MET A 1 20.01 -2.58 20.87
CA MET A 1 19.02 -2.13 19.88
C MET A 1 18.78 -0.63 20.01
N LYS A 2 18.67 0.11 18.90
CA LYS A 2 18.28 1.54 18.87
C LYS A 2 17.22 1.73 17.79
N VAL A 3 16.13 2.43 18.12
CA VAL A 3 15.07 2.77 17.16
C VAL A 3 14.94 4.30 17.09
N ILE A 4 14.86 4.86 15.90
CA ILE A 4 14.61 6.28 15.65
C ILE A 4 13.44 6.38 14.69
N GLN A 5 12.40 7.10 15.10
CA GLN A 5 11.28 7.42 14.22
C GLN A 5 11.67 8.57 13.29
N LEU A 6 11.56 8.34 11.98
CA LEU A 6 11.82 9.34 10.94
C LEU A 6 10.51 9.85 10.33
N GLY A 7 9.49 8.99 10.31
CA GLY A 7 8.12 9.32 9.91
C GLY A 7 7.12 8.37 10.58
N GLY A 8 6.01 8.93 11.08
CA GLY A 8 4.92 8.18 11.68
C GLY A 8 3.96 7.57 10.66
N ALA A 9 2.92 6.87 11.14
CA ALA A 9 1.93 6.21 10.27
C ALA A 9 1.22 7.19 9.30
N ASN A 10 0.96 8.43 9.73
CA ASN A 10 0.33 9.46 8.89
C ASN A 10 1.36 10.36 8.16
N ASP A 11 2.65 10.23 8.45
CA ASP A 11 3.71 11.14 7.99
C ASP A 11 4.67 10.49 6.99
N GLY A 12 4.26 9.38 6.37
CA GLY A 12 5.13 8.54 5.56
C GLY A 12 5.97 7.63 6.46
N LEU A 13 5.48 6.41 6.66
CA LEU A 13 6.06 5.48 7.62
C LEU A 13 7.54 5.20 7.30
N CYS A 14 8.42 5.48 8.27
CA CYS A 14 9.86 5.31 8.12
C CYS A 14 10.54 5.29 9.48
N HIS A 15 11.27 4.22 9.79
CA HIS A 15 12.02 4.07 11.04
C HIS A 15 13.43 3.58 10.77
N PHE A 16 14.40 4.14 11.49
CA PHE A 16 15.75 3.58 11.54
C PHE A 16 15.86 2.60 12.71
N LEU A 17 16.43 1.42 12.46
CA LEU A 17 16.67 0.38 13.45
C LEU A 17 18.14 -0.04 13.40
N SER A 18 18.83 0.06 14.54
CA SER A 18 20.11 -0.62 14.75
C SER A 18 19.90 -1.88 15.57
N PHE A 19 20.16 -3.04 14.95
CA PHE A 19 19.91 -4.36 15.52
C PHE A 19 20.98 -5.37 15.10
N GLY A 20 21.57 -6.10 16.04
CA GLY A 20 22.51 -7.19 15.74
C GLY A 20 23.73 -6.78 14.88
N GLY A 21 24.18 -5.52 14.98
CA GLY A 21 25.28 -4.98 14.17
C GLY A 21 24.89 -4.48 12.78
N PHE A 22 23.60 -4.55 12.42
CA PHE A 22 23.06 -3.97 11.19
C PHE A 22 22.46 -2.60 11.44
N GLU A 23 22.56 -1.74 10.44
CA GLU A 23 21.74 -0.54 10.30
C GLU A 23 20.65 -0.78 9.26
N MET A 24 19.40 -0.82 9.74
CA MET A 24 18.23 -1.15 8.95
C MET A 24 17.30 0.06 8.82
N LEU A 25 16.72 0.23 7.64
CA LEU A 25 15.58 1.11 7.43
C LEU A 25 14.31 0.25 7.36
N LEU A 26 13.40 0.48 8.31
CA LEU A 26 12.07 -0.12 8.30
C LEU A 26 11.13 0.86 7.61
N ASP A 27 10.67 0.47 6.42
CA ASP A 27 9.80 1.26 5.56
C ASP A 27 10.39 2.59 5.04
N CYS A 28 9.97 2.95 3.83
CA CYS A 28 10.37 4.14 3.09
C CYS A 28 9.13 4.77 2.43
N GLY A 29 8.21 5.25 3.27
CA GLY A 29 6.94 5.85 2.85
C GLY A 29 7.05 7.31 2.38
N VAL A 30 5.93 7.82 1.88
CA VAL A 30 5.70 9.23 1.54
C VAL A 30 4.48 9.72 2.31
N LYS A 31 4.47 10.98 2.73
CA LYS A 31 3.30 11.60 3.36
C LYS A 31 2.24 11.96 2.31
N VAL A 32 1.48 10.98 1.84
CA VAL A 32 0.48 11.18 0.77
C VAL A 32 -0.56 12.26 1.15
N GLN A 33 -0.90 12.37 2.42
CA GLN A 33 -1.85 13.39 2.91
C GLN A 33 -1.30 14.83 2.87
N SER A 34 0.01 15.02 2.68
CA SER A 34 0.60 16.36 2.55
C SER A 34 0.55 16.91 1.13
N LEU A 35 -0.08 16.21 0.18
CA LEU A 35 -0.16 16.66 -1.21
C LEU A 35 -0.74 18.07 -1.28
N ARG A 36 0.08 19.03 -1.71
CA ARG A 36 -0.32 20.42 -1.95
C ARG A 36 -0.17 20.76 -3.41
N ILE A 37 -1.09 21.57 -3.93
CA ILE A 37 -1.09 22.00 -5.32
C ILE A 37 -0.89 23.51 -5.35
N SER A 38 0.17 23.98 -5.99
CA SER A 38 0.39 25.40 -6.28
C SER A 38 0.25 25.65 -7.77
N ARG A 39 -0.57 26.64 -8.14
CA ARG A 39 -0.72 27.06 -9.55
C ARG A 39 0.32 28.10 -9.91
N GLN A 40 0.99 27.89 -11.03
CA GLN A 40 1.91 28.85 -11.61
C GLN A 40 1.18 29.89 -12.47
N GLN A 41 1.89 30.97 -12.81
CA GLN A 41 1.35 32.08 -13.61
C GLN A 41 1.05 31.70 -15.07
N ASP A 42 1.67 30.64 -15.59
CA ASP A 42 1.45 30.09 -16.93
C ASP A 42 0.25 29.12 -17.00
N GLY A 43 -0.37 28.80 -15.86
CA GLY A 43 -1.49 27.87 -15.75
C GLY A 43 -1.11 26.44 -15.37
N SER A 44 0.19 26.12 -15.30
CA SER A 44 0.68 24.81 -14.85
C SER A 44 0.45 24.59 -13.34
N SER A 45 0.31 23.33 -12.93
CA SER A 45 0.21 22.94 -11.53
C SER A 45 1.53 22.32 -11.05
N VAL A 46 1.94 22.68 -9.83
CA VAL A 46 3.05 22.03 -9.12
C VAL A 46 2.49 21.27 -7.93
N TYR A 47 2.74 19.98 -7.90
CA TYR A 47 2.38 19.08 -6.82
C TYR A 47 3.55 18.94 -5.84
N HIS A 48 3.30 19.19 -4.56
CA HIS A 48 4.30 19.10 -3.50
C HIS A 48 3.94 17.98 -2.55
N LEU A 49 4.85 17.04 -2.34
CA LEU A 49 4.73 15.92 -1.40
C LEU A 49 5.84 15.96 -0.37
N GLN A 50 5.54 15.63 0.88
CA GLN A 50 6.54 15.61 1.93
C GLN A 50 7.11 14.19 2.10
N LEU A 51 8.42 14.14 2.26
CA LEU A 51 9.16 12.94 2.66
C LEU A 51 9.35 12.95 4.18
N PRO A 52 9.44 11.76 4.80
CA PRO A 52 9.90 11.65 6.18
C PRO A 52 11.31 12.24 6.33
N ALA A 53 11.82 12.31 7.57
CA ALA A 53 13.16 12.83 7.89
C ALA A 53 14.31 11.92 7.42
N LEU A 54 14.22 11.38 6.20
CA LEU A 54 15.17 10.46 5.58
C LEU A 54 16.55 11.10 5.35
N ASN A 55 16.59 12.43 5.20
CA ASN A 55 17.83 13.21 5.12
C ASN A 55 18.67 13.17 6.42
N SER A 56 18.08 12.76 7.55
CA SER A 56 18.78 12.62 8.83
C SER A 56 19.52 11.29 9.00
N VAL A 57 19.38 10.37 8.03
CA VAL A 57 20.03 9.06 8.02
C VAL A 57 21.21 9.06 7.06
N ASP A 58 22.34 8.49 7.48
CA ASP A 58 23.45 8.19 6.58
C ASP A 58 23.10 6.96 5.74
N VAL A 59 22.61 7.19 4.52
CA VAL A 59 22.22 6.14 3.58
C VAL A 59 23.40 5.23 3.20
N GLY A 60 24.64 5.70 3.32
CA GLY A 60 25.84 4.90 3.06
C GLY A 60 26.14 3.86 4.14
N ALA A 61 25.62 4.06 5.35
CA ALA A 61 25.79 3.15 6.48
C ALA A 61 24.67 2.09 6.57
N LEU A 62 23.54 2.32 5.90
CA LEU A 62 22.43 1.37 5.86
C LEU A 62 22.81 0.08 5.12
N ASP A 63 22.52 -1.05 5.76
CA ASP A 63 22.76 -2.38 5.22
C ASP A 63 21.51 -2.99 4.57
N VAL A 64 20.34 -2.74 5.17
CA VAL A 64 19.09 -3.43 4.81
C VAL A 64 17.90 -2.48 4.86
N VAL A 65 16.98 -2.61 3.91
CA VAL A 65 15.65 -1.98 3.94
C VAL A 65 14.58 -3.08 3.98
N LEU A 66 13.64 -2.98 4.91
CA LEU A 66 12.50 -3.89 5.02
C LEU A 66 11.20 -3.14 4.69
N LEU A 67 10.43 -3.65 3.73
CA LEU A 67 9.23 -3.00 3.21
C LEU A 67 7.98 -3.83 3.58
N SER A 68 7.08 -3.21 4.34
CA SER A 68 5.94 -3.90 4.95
C SER A 68 4.69 -3.93 4.09
N ASN A 69 4.39 -2.90 3.30
CA ASN A 69 3.21 -2.90 2.42
C ASN A 69 3.36 -1.91 1.26
N HIS A 70 2.40 -1.90 0.34
CA HIS A 70 2.46 -1.10 -0.89
C HIS A 70 2.66 0.42 -0.70
N LEU A 71 2.25 0.99 0.44
CA LEU A 71 2.45 2.42 0.75
C LEU A 71 3.82 2.73 1.35
N THR A 72 4.53 1.71 1.81
CA THR A 72 5.79 1.89 2.53
C THR A 72 7.02 1.83 1.64
N LEU A 73 6.86 1.75 0.33
CA LEU A 73 7.97 1.82 -0.62
C LEU A 73 7.90 3.02 -1.58
N LEU A 74 7.00 3.97 -1.33
CA LEU A 74 6.75 5.09 -2.25
C LEU A 74 7.94 6.04 -2.40
N ALA A 75 8.82 6.13 -1.40
CA ALA A 75 10.06 6.92 -1.47
C ALA A 75 11.29 6.08 -1.86
N LEU A 76 11.12 4.77 -2.12
CA LEU A 76 12.22 3.87 -2.41
C LEU A 76 13.06 4.29 -3.63
N PRO A 77 12.49 4.79 -4.75
CA PRO A 77 13.30 5.25 -5.88
C PRO A 77 14.24 6.40 -5.53
N LEU A 78 13.83 7.28 -4.60
CA LEU A 78 14.68 8.36 -4.11
C LEU A 78 15.82 7.80 -3.27
N LEU A 79 15.53 6.85 -2.39
CA LEU A 79 16.54 6.19 -1.58
C LEU A 79 17.61 5.48 -2.44
N THR A 80 17.20 4.79 -3.51
CA THR A 80 18.11 3.99 -4.32
C THR A 80 18.81 4.76 -5.44
N GLU A 81 18.11 5.66 -6.13
CA GLU A 81 18.64 6.35 -7.32
C GLU A 81 19.21 7.74 -7.02
N VAL A 82 18.69 8.44 -6.00
CA VAL A 82 19.13 9.80 -5.63
C VAL A 82 20.09 9.76 -4.44
N LEU A 83 19.71 9.09 -3.35
CA LEU A 83 20.52 9.01 -2.13
C LEU A 83 21.60 7.91 -2.20
N GLY A 84 21.52 7.03 -3.20
CA GLY A 84 22.59 6.09 -3.53
C GLY A 84 22.71 4.88 -2.60
N PHE A 85 21.61 4.41 -2.02
CA PHE A 85 21.58 3.18 -1.22
C PHE A 85 22.09 1.96 -2.00
N LYS A 86 22.94 1.14 -1.36
CA LYS A 86 23.59 -0.05 -1.96
C LYS A 86 23.37 -1.35 -1.19
N GLY A 87 22.69 -1.30 -0.05
CA GLY A 87 22.37 -2.48 0.74
C GLY A 87 21.29 -3.35 0.09
N LYS A 88 20.77 -4.30 0.87
CA LYS A 88 19.70 -5.21 0.41
C LYS A 88 18.33 -4.64 0.73
N ILE A 89 17.35 -4.90 -0.13
CA ILE A 89 15.96 -4.46 0.06
C ILE A 89 15.09 -5.70 0.04
N TYR A 90 14.26 -5.90 1.06
CA TYR A 90 13.35 -7.03 1.14
C TYR A 90 11.89 -6.57 1.20
N ALA A 91 11.05 -7.25 0.44
CA ALA A 91 9.60 -7.07 0.40
C ALA A 91 8.94 -8.38 0.01
N THR A 92 7.66 -8.55 0.29
CA THR A 92 6.86 -9.61 -0.37
C THR A 92 6.58 -9.26 -1.83
N GLN A 93 6.30 -10.24 -2.68
CA GLN A 93 5.99 -10.03 -4.10
C GLN A 93 4.84 -9.04 -4.33
N LEU A 94 3.67 -9.26 -3.70
CA LEU A 94 2.52 -8.37 -3.90
C LEU A 94 2.72 -6.96 -3.33
N THR A 95 3.51 -6.81 -2.27
CA THR A 95 3.91 -5.47 -1.79
C THR A 95 4.67 -4.70 -2.87
N LEU A 96 5.62 -5.35 -3.54
CA LEU A 96 6.38 -4.73 -4.63
C LEU A 96 5.48 -4.41 -5.83
N ASP A 97 4.63 -5.35 -6.24
CA ASP A 97 3.79 -5.19 -7.43
C ASP A 97 2.74 -4.08 -7.28
N PHE A 98 2.01 -4.05 -6.14
CA PHE A 98 1.09 -2.96 -5.86
C PHE A 98 1.84 -1.65 -5.62
N GLY A 99 2.95 -1.66 -4.87
CA GLY A 99 3.73 -0.45 -4.66
C GLY A 99 4.26 0.16 -5.96
N ARG A 100 4.62 -0.68 -6.94
CA ARG A 100 5.00 -0.22 -8.28
C ARG A 100 3.85 0.51 -8.98
N VAL A 101 2.63 0.01 -8.90
CA VAL A 101 1.44 0.71 -9.44
C VAL A 101 1.27 2.07 -8.77
N PHE A 102 1.39 2.15 -7.45
CA PHE A 102 1.27 3.43 -6.74
C PHE A 102 2.38 4.41 -7.10
N MET A 103 3.62 3.95 -7.25
CA MET A 103 4.72 4.81 -7.72
C MET A 103 4.48 5.31 -9.14
N GLU A 104 3.97 4.47 -10.03
CA GLU A 104 3.63 4.87 -11.41
C GLU A 104 2.49 5.91 -11.43
N GLU A 105 1.46 5.75 -10.59
CA GLU A 105 0.39 6.75 -10.44
C GLU A 105 0.90 8.07 -9.85
N LEU A 106 1.80 8.03 -8.86
CA LEU A 106 2.46 9.23 -8.34
C LEU A 106 3.25 9.94 -9.43
N ALA A 107 4.07 9.19 -10.20
CA ALA A 107 4.82 9.75 -11.34
C ALA A 107 3.89 10.32 -12.43
N GLY A 108 2.65 9.84 -12.50
CA GLY A 108 1.57 10.40 -13.33
C GLY A 108 1.25 11.87 -13.03
N LEU A 109 1.42 12.32 -11.78
CA LEU A 109 1.18 13.71 -11.38
C LEU A 109 2.13 14.71 -12.05
N ALA A 110 3.30 14.25 -12.50
CA ALA A 110 4.32 15.07 -13.18
C ALA A 110 4.26 14.95 -14.71
N GLN A 111 3.13 14.51 -15.28
CA GLN A 111 2.96 14.41 -16.73
C GLN A 111 2.39 15.70 -17.35
N GLY A 112 2.73 15.96 -18.61
CA GLY A 112 2.25 17.13 -19.36
C GLY A 112 3.02 18.40 -18.98
N ASP A 113 2.28 19.49 -18.78
CA ASP A 113 2.82 20.79 -18.33
C ASP A 113 2.95 20.86 -16.79
N ASP A 114 2.41 19.88 -16.08
CA ASP A 114 2.45 19.82 -14.61
C ASP A 114 3.79 19.25 -14.12
N THR A 115 4.17 19.66 -12.91
CA THR A 115 5.41 19.20 -12.25
C THR A 115 5.12 18.70 -10.85
N ALA A 116 5.93 17.76 -10.36
CA ALA A 116 5.82 17.29 -8.99
C ALA A 116 7.18 17.24 -8.30
N THR A 117 7.20 17.66 -7.04
CA THR A 117 8.40 17.76 -6.21
C THR A 117 8.17 17.14 -4.84
N PHE A 118 9.25 16.64 -4.28
CA PHE A 118 9.34 16.16 -2.92
C PHE A 118 10.09 17.16 -2.04
N THR A 119 9.65 17.35 -0.81
CA THR A 119 10.30 18.19 0.20
C THR A 119 10.56 17.39 1.47
N PHE A 120 11.72 17.58 2.10
CA PHE A 120 12.01 16.94 3.40
C PHE A 120 11.41 17.73 4.55
N GLU A 121 10.90 17.01 5.55
CA GLU A 121 10.48 17.61 6.82
C GLU A 121 11.69 18.10 7.63
N GLY A 122 11.60 19.31 8.21
CA GLY A 122 12.55 19.78 9.22
C GLY A 122 13.77 20.57 8.71
N VAL A 123 13.73 21.21 7.53
CA VAL A 123 14.79 22.17 7.16
C VAL A 123 14.66 23.44 8.02
N THR A 124 15.44 23.51 9.09
CA THR A 124 15.41 24.59 10.10
C THR A 124 15.85 25.97 9.58
N ASP A 125 16.39 26.07 8.36
CA ASP A 125 16.98 27.29 7.80
C ASP A 125 16.39 27.75 6.44
N GLY A 126 15.08 27.56 6.24
CA GLY A 126 14.32 28.30 5.20
C GLY A 126 14.67 28.01 3.73
N MET A 127 15.52 27.04 3.43
CA MET A 127 15.72 26.50 2.08
C MET A 127 15.15 25.09 1.98
N GLU A 128 13.86 24.99 1.69
CA GLU A 128 13.25 23.70 1.34
C GLU A 128 14.02 23.10 0.16
N THR A 129 14.70 21.97 0.38
CA THR A 129 15.37 21.26 -0.70
C THR A 129 14.31 20.50 -1.47
N GLU A 130 13.89 21.06 -2.59
CA GLU A 130 12.97 20.42 -3.52
C GLU A 130 13.72 19.37 -4.35
N ILE A 131 13.24 18.14 -4.31
CA ILE A 131 13.72 17.04 -5.14
C ILE A 131 12.67 16.78 -6.21
N PRO A 132 13.02 16.71 -7.50
CA PRO A 132 12.05 16.37 -8.54
C PRO A 132 11.49 14.96 -8.30
N MET A 133 10.24 14.74 -8.71
CA MET A 133 9.65 13.42 -8.68
C MET A 133 10.42 12.43 -9.56
N PHE A 134 10.48 11.18 -9.12
CA PHE A 134 11.14 10.11 -9.86
C PHE A 134 10.42 9.78 -11.17
N SER A 135 11.19 9.34 -12.15
CA SER A 135 10.72 8.90 -13.47
C SER A 135 10.35 7.41 -13.48
N LEU A 136 9.55 6.99 -14.48
CA LEU A 136 9.23 5.58 -14.71
C LEU A 136 10.48 4.69 -14.85
N LYS A 137 11.58 5.22 -15.41
CA LYS A 137 12.85 4.50 -15.54
C LYS A 137 13.52 4.26 -14.19
N GLU A 138 13.42 5.20 -13.27
CA GLU A 138 13.95 5.07 -11.91
C GLU A 138 13.12 4.08 -11.10
N ILE A 139 11.79 4.10 -11.24
CA ILE A 139 10.90 3.09 -10.65
C ILE A 139 11.30 1.68 -11.10
N GLU A 140 11.52 1.46 -12.40
CA GLU A 140 11.93 0.15 -12.92
C GLU A 140 13.29 -0.31 -12.39
N LYS A 141 14.27 0.58 -12.31
CA LYS A 141 15.60 0.28 -11.76
C LYS A 141 15.52 -0.07 -10.28
N CYS A 142 14.75 0.71 -9.53
CA CYS A 142 14.51 0.53 -8.11
C CYS A 142 13.84 -0.82 -7.82
N CYS A 143 12.77 -1.15 -8.54
CA CYS A 143 12.05 -2.43 -8.35
C CYS A 143 12.96 -3.65 -8.60
N LYS A 144 13.91 -3.57 -9.54
CA LYS A 144 14.88 -4.65 -9.79
C LYS A 144 15.88 -4.89 -8.67
N LYS A 145 16.06 -3.92 -7.76
CA LYS A 145 16.94 -4.05 -6.59
C LYS A 145 16.26 -4.75 -5.41
N VAL A 146 14.93 -4.89 -5.45
CA VAL A 146 14.14 -5.51 -4.39
C VAL A 146 14.23 -7.02 -4.48
N GLN A 147 14.54 -7.65 -3.36
CA GLN A 147 14.53 -9.10 -3.19
C GLN A 147 13.18 -9.51 -2.61
N CYS A 148 12.39 -10.22 -3.42
CA CYS A 148 11.09 -10.71 -3.00
C CYS A 148 11.26 -11.92 -2.07
N VAL A 149 10.50 -11.94 -0.98
CA VAL A 149 10.46 -13.04 0.00
C VAL A 149 9.03 -13.52 0.18
N GLU A 150 8.88 -14.80 0.49
CA GLU A 150 7.59 -15.41 0.77
C GLU A 150 7.22 -15.33 2.26
N TYR A 151 5.94 -15.51 2.56
CA TYR A 151 5.52 -15.61 3.97
C TYR A 151 6.16 -16.83 4.65
N SER A 152 6.63 -16.63 5.89
CA SER A 152 7.36 -17.61 6.70
C SER A 152 8.71 -18.04 6.12
N GLU A 153 9.21 -17.38 5.07
CA GLU A 153 10.57 -17.58 4.59
C GLU A 153 11.55 -16.93 5.57
N VAL A 154 12.44 -17.75 6.14
CA VAL A 154 13.52 -17.27 7.02
C VAL A 154 14.71 -16.90 6.16
N VAL A 155 15.01 -15.61 6.07
CA VAL A 155 16.18 -15.10 5.34
C VAL A 155 17.33 -14.85 6.32
N PRO A 156 18.40 -15.66 6.29
CA PRO A 156 19.55 -15.43 7.13
C PRO A 156 20.37 -14.24 6.63
N LEU A 157 20.67 -13.32 7.54
CA LEU A 157 21.64 -12.25 7.35
C LEU A 157 22.96 -12.65 8.04
N ALA A 158 23.97 -11.77 7.99
CA ALA A 158 25.23 -11.98 8.72
C ALA A 158 25.04 -11.88 10.24
N TYR A 159 26.09 -12.18 11.01
CA TYR A 159 26.13 -12.01 12.47
C TYR A 159 25.04 -12.75 13.27
N GLY A 160 24.43 -13.78 12.68
CA GLY A 160 23.36 -14.55 13.31
C GLY A 160 22.03 -13.81 13.38
N VAL A 161 21.85 -12.73 12.60
CA VAL A 161 20.56 -12.06 12.43
C VAL A 161 19.79 -12.76 11.31
N GLN A 162 18.50 -12.98 11.51
CA GLN A 162 17.59 -13.47 10.48
C GLN A 162 16.32 -12.62 10.44
N ILE A 163 15.72 -12.52 9.27
CA ILE A 163 14.45 -11.82 9.06
C ILE A 163 13.43 -12.79 8.49
N THR A 164 12.18 -12.66 8.91
CA THR A 164 11.07 -13.46 8.42
C THR A 164 9.87 -12.55 8.15
N ALA A 165 9.29 -12.65 6.96
CA ALA A 165 8.06 -11.96 6.62
C ALA A 165 6.85 -12.80 7.05
N LEU A 166 5.95 -12.22 7.84
CA LEU A 166 4.71 -12.84 8.31
C LEU A 166 3.51 -12.08 7.78
N SER A 167 2.33 -12.69 7.70
CA SER A 167 1.14 -11.97 7.23
C SER A 167 0.65 -10.97 8.27
N SER A 168 0.42 -9.72 7.84
CA SER A 168 -0.15 -8.69 8.74
C SER A 168 -1.67 -8.60 8.69
N GLY A 169 -2.32 -9.32 7.77
CA GLY A 169 -3.75 -9.18 7.49
C GLY A 169 -4.15 -7.86 6.83
N TYR A 170 -3.31 -6.83 6.80
CA TYR A 170 -3.71 -5.47 6.40
C TYR A 170 -4.14 -5.33 4.94
N SER A 171 -3.32 -5.77 3.99
CA SER A 171 -3.62 -5.77 2.56
C SER A 171 -2.91 -6.95 1.89
N LEU A 172 -3.22 -7.22 0.62
CA LEU A 172 -2.57 -8.29 -0.13
C LEU A 172 -1.06 -8.04 -0.17
N GLY A 173 -0.26 -9.03 0.26
CA GLY A 173 1.19 -8.88 0.40
C GLY A 173 1.67 -8.16 1.66
N ALA A 174 0.79 -7.54 2.46
CA ALA A 174 1.26 -6.81 3.62
C ALA A 174 1.90 -7.75 4.65
N SER A 175 3.03 -7.31 5.22
CA SER A 175 3.86 -8.13 6.07
C SER A 175 4.17 -7.49 7.42
N ILE A 176 4.35 -8.37 8.41
CA ILE A 176 5.04 -8.10 9.66
C ILE A 176 6.45 -8.63 9.50
N TRP A 177 7.44 -7.85 9.92
CA TRP A 177 8.83 -8.29 9.90
C TRP A 177 9.23 -8.80 11.27
N LEU A 178 9.51 -10.09 11.37
CA LEU A 178 10.15 -10.69 12.52
C LEU A 178 11.66 -10.63 12.32
N ILE A 179 12.35 -9.96 13.22
CA ILE A 179 13.80 -9.75 13.20
C ILE A 179 14.39 -10.43 14.43
N GLU A 180 15.14 -11.49 14.20
CA GLU A 180 15.70 -12.35 15.24
C GLU A 180 17.22 -12.25 15.22
N GLY A 181 17.80 -11.96 16.38
CA GLY A 181 19.23 -12.02 16.60
C GLY A 181 19.59 -13.16 17.55
N PRO A 182 20.87 -13.30 17.93
CA PRO A 182 21.31 -14.35 18.85
C PRO A 182 20.65 -14.30 20.24
N ASN A 183 20.30 -13.10 20.71
CA ASN A 183 19.75 -12.88 22.05
C ASN A 183 18.45 -12.08 22.08
N ASP A 184 18.10 -11.40 20.98
CA ASP A 184 16.99 -10.46 20.95
C ASP A 184 16.00 -10.89 19.87
N ARG A 185 14.70 -10.66 20.10
CA ARG A 185 13.63 -10.92 19.11
C ARG A 185 12.68 -9.73 19.03
N LEU A 186 12.62 -9.12 17.85
CA LEU A 186 11.82 -7.92 17.56
C LEU A 186 10.79 -8.25 16.48
N ALA A 187 9.53 -7.90 16.73
CA ALA A 187 8.51 -7.86 15.68
C ALA A 187 8.19 -6.41 15.30
N TYR A 188 8.30 -6.10 14.02
CA TYR A 188 7.93 -4.82 13.45
C TYR A 188 6.58 -4.93 12.73
N VAL A 189 5.58 -4.23 13.27
CA VAL A 189 4.19 -4.25 12.81
C VAL A 189 3.82 -2.87 12.29
N ALA A 190 4.05 -2.67 10.99
CA ALA A 190 3.78 -1.42 10.29
C ALA A 190 2.28 -1.08 10.26
N ALA A 191 1.50 -2.00 9.71
CA ALA A 191 0.04 -1.95 9.65
C ALA A 191 -0.49 -3.38 9.70
N ALA A 192 -1.48 -3.62 10.56
CA ALA A 192 -2.08 -4.92 10.75
C ALA A 192 -3.60 -4.80 10.94
N SER A 193 -4.33 -5.86 10.61
CA SER A 193 -5.74 -5.96 10.98
C SER A 193 -6.13 -7.42 11.21
N GLY A 194 -6.86 -7.64 12.31
CA GLY A 194 -7.39 -8.94 12.69
C GLY A 194 -8.83 -9.18 12.21
N ASP A 195 -9.31 -8.44 11.19
CA ASP A 195 -10.65 -8.65 10.64
C ASP A 195 -10.68 -9.90 9.73
N TYR A 196 -11.34 -10.97 10.18
CA TYR A 196 -11.50 -12.24 9.46
C TYR A 196 -12.39 -12.19 8.21
N ASN A 197 -13.11 -11.07 8.02
CA ASN A 197 -14.06 -10.90 6.91
C ASN A 197 -13.45 -10.16 5.71
N ARG A 198 -12.13 -10.11 5.61
CA ARG A 198 -11.41 -9.47 4.50
C ARG A 198 -10.71 -10.49 3.61
N HIS A 199 -10.33 -10.04 2.43
CA HIS A 199 -9.67 -10.89 1.43
C HIS A 199 -8.22 -11.30 1.71
N PRO A 200 -7.36 -10.47 2.36
CA PRO A 200 -5.98 -10.85 2.65
C PRO A 200 -5.88 -12.05 3.60
N LYS A 201 -4.76 -12.79 3.53
CA LYS A 201 -4.39 -13.82 4.50
C LYS A 201 -4.43 -13.25 5.92
N GLU A 202 -4.88 -14.07 6.87
CA GLU A 202 -5.07 -13.64 8.25
C GLU A 202 -3.77 -13.23 8.93
N LEU A 203 -3.89 -12.29 9.87
CA LEU A 203 -2.79 -11.81 10.70
C LEU A 203 -2.19 -12.96 11.50
N ASP A 204 -0.89 -13.21 11.32
CA ASP A 204 -0.19 -14.26 12.06
C ASP A 204 0.31 -13.74 13.41
N LEU A 205 -0.36 -14.18 14.47
CA LEU A 205 -0.07 -13.77 15.85
C LEU A 205 0.87 -14.73 16.58
N LEU A 206 0.95 -16.00 16.16
CA LEU A 206 1.67 -17.02 16.91
C LEU A 206 3.17 -16.70 17.05
N PRO A 207 3.88 -16.26 15.99
CA PRO A 207 5.30 -15.90 16.10
C PRO A 207 5.55 -14.67 16.98
N LEU A 208 4.52 -13.88 17.29
CA LEU A 208 4.64 -12.62 18.04
C LEU A 208 4.65 -12.83 19.55
N VAL A 209 4.19 -13.99 20.04
CA VAL A 209 4.03 -14.28 21.48
C VAL A 209 5.36 -14.28 22.22
N ASP A 210 6.41 -14.77 21.58
CA ASP A 210 7.74 -14.93 22.16
C ASP A 210 8.67 -13.75 21.78
N CYS A 211 8.13 -12.65 21.26
CA CYS A 211 8.91 -11.45 20.96
C CYS A 211 9.16 -10.63 22.23
N GLU A 212 10.40 -10.24 22.46
CA GLU A 212 10.77 -9.37 23.58
C GLU A 212 10.37 -7.92 23.33
N THR A 213 10.40 -7.50 22.06
CA THR A 213 10.00 -6.16 21.63
C THR A 213 9.01 -6.23 20.48
N LEU A 214 7.96 -5.42 20.56
CA LEU A 214 6.99 -5.18 19.48
C LEU A 214 7.03 -3.70 19.13
N LEU A 215 7.42 -3.38 17.89
CA LEU A 215 7.34 -2.04 17.35
C LEU A 215 6.05 -1.91 16.54
N LEU A 216 5.05 -1.28 17.16
CA LEU A 216 3.72 -1.05 16.57
C LEU A 216 3.62 0.41 16.11
N THR A 217 3.31 0.66 14.83
CA THR A 217 3.35 2.04 14.29
C THR A 217 1.98 2.61 13.91
N ASP A 218 1.10 1.86 13.24
CA ASP A 218 -0.24 2.34 12.86
C ASP A 218 -1.28 2.04 13.95
N LEU A 219 -1.11 2.67 15.11
CA LEU A 219 -2.15 2.67 16.14
C LEU A 219 -3.17 3.77 15.84
N LYS A 220 -4.45 3.40 15.81
CA LYS A 220 -5.58 4.33 15.62
C LYS A 220 -6.34 4.50 16.94
N PRO A 221 -5.77 5.21 17.93
CA PRO A 221 -6.36 5.32 19.28
C PRO A 221 -7.69 6.06 19.27
N ASP A 222 -7.90 6.97 18.31
CA ASP A 222 -9.13 7.76 18.16
C ASP A 222 -10.26 6.99 17.45
N ARG A 223 -10.02 5.75 17.03
CA ARG A 223 -11.06 4.90 16.46
C ARG A 223 -11.98 4.44 17.57
N ASP A 224 -13.29 4.72 17.44
CA ASP A 224 -14.30 4.23 18.37
C ASP A 224 -14.20 2.69 18.47
N PRO A 225 -13.98 2.13 19.68
CA PRO A 225 -13.93 0.67 19.88
C PRO A 225 -15.19 -0.06 19.41
N HIS A 226 -16.33 0.65 19.33
CA HIS A 226 -17.61 0.13 18.87
C HIS A 226 -17.84 0.33 17.36
N SER A 227 -16.91 1.00 16.66
CA SER A 227 -16.91 1.12 15.20
C SER A 227 -16.31 -0.14 14.57
N ASN A 228 -17.07 -1.23 14.65
CA ASN A 228 -16.71 -2.46 13.95
C ASN A 228 -16.74 -2.23 12.42
N THR A 229 -15.93 -3.01 11.70
CA THR A 229 -15.79 -2.89 10.24
C THR A 229 -17.12 -3.09 9.52
N GLU A 230 -18.01 -3.93 10.06
CA GLU A 230 -19.37 -4.13 9.56
C GLU A 230 -20.21 -2.84 9.55
N ARG A 231 -20.29 -2.10 10.67
CA ARG A 231 -21.03 -0.82 10.72
C ARG A 231 -20.47 0.22 9.77
N MET A 232 -19.15 0.23 9.55
CA MET A 232 -18.53 1.15 8.58
C MET A 232 -18.97 0.81 7.16
N VAL A 233 -18.97 -0.47 6.80
CA VAL A 233 -19.46 -0.96 5.50
C VAL A 233 -20.95 -0.64 5.36
N GLU A 234 -21.78 -0.92 6.37
CA GLU A 234 -23.22 -0.60 6.37
C GLU A 234 -23.50 0.89 6.13
N ARG A 235 -22.71 1.79 6.73
CA ARG A 235 -22.84 3.24 6.48
C ARG A 235 -22.56 3.60 5.02
N VAL A 236 -21.52 3.02 4.42
CA VAL A 236 -21.21 3.23 3.00
C VAL A 236 -22.33 2.65 2.14
N LEU A 237 -22.78 1.42 2.40
CA LEU A 237 -23.86 0.77 1.66
C LEU A 237 -25.20 1.53 1.75
N SER A 238 -25.53 2.08 2.92
CA SER A 238 -26.72 2.92 3.11
C SER A 238 -26.64 4.19 2.27
N GLY A 239 -25.47 4.84 2.23
CA GLY A 239 -25.23 6.00 1.38
C GLY A 239 -25.36 5.67 -0.10
N VAL A 240 -24.71 4.59 -0.55
CA VAL A 240 -24.77 4.11 -1.95
C VAL A 240 -26.22 3.80 -2.33
N THR A 241 -26.94 3.00 -1.53
CA THR A 241 -28.34 2.62 -1.79
C THR A 241 -29.23 3.86 -1.90
N SER A 242 -29.08 4.83 -0.99
CA SER A 242 -29.87 6.07 -1.01
C SER A 242 -29.67 6.92 -2.26
N VAL A 243 -28.47 6.89 -2.86
CA VAL A 243 -28.16 7.58 -4.12
C VAL A 243 -28.74 6.82 -5.31
N LEU A 244 -28.59 5.49 -5.31
CA LEU A 244 -29.10 4.63 -6.39
C LEU A 244 -30.63 4.63 -6.46
N GLU A 245 -31.34 4.64 -5.33
CA GLU A 245 -32.80 4.76 -5.28
C GLU A 245 -33.32 6.06 -5.91
N ARG A 246 -32.51 7.13 -5.91
CA ARG A 246 -32.83 8.41 -6.55
C ARG A 246 -32.43 8.45 -8.02
N GLY A 247 -31.85 7.38 -8.57
CA GLY A 247 -31.29 7.33 -9.92
C GLY A 247 -30.03 8.19 -10.10
N GLY A 248 -29.33 8.50 -9.00
CA GLY A 248 -28.10 9.28 -9.04
C GLY A 248 -26.85 8.43 -9.34
N VAL A 249 -25.74 9.11 -9.58
CA VAL A 249 -24.41 8.49 -9.74
C VAL A 249 -23.66 8.56 -8.42
N CYS A 250 -23.12 7.43 -7.95
CA CYS A 250 -22.30 7.36 -6.76
C CYS A 250 -20.81 7.35 -7.13
N ILE A 251 -20.02 8.24 -6.53
CA ILE A 251 -18.57 8.30 -6.69
C ILE A 251 -17.94 7.95 -5.34
N VAL A 252 -17.09 6.92 -5.31
CA VAL A 252 -16.38 6.48 -4.10
C VAL A 252 -14.88 6.64 -4.33
N PRO A 253 -14.23 7.63 -3.70
CA PRO A 253 -12.78 7.77 -3.79
C PRO A 253 -12.11 6.67 -2.95
N THR A 254 -11.28 5.85 -3.59
CA THR A 254 -10.56 4.75 -2.94
C THR A 254 -9.10 4.71 -3.39
N ALA A 255 -8.25 4.11 -2.57
CA ALA A 255 -6.92 3.74 -3.03
C ALA A 255 -7.01 2.64 -4.11
N PRO A 256 -6.01 2.54 -5.01
CA PRO A 256 -5.95 1.52 -6.07
C PRO A 256 -6.01 0.06 -5.60
N CYS A 257 -5.66 -0.21 -4.34
CA CYS A 257 -5.70 -1.56 -3.77
C CYS A 257 -6.13 -1.56 -2.30
N GLY A 258 -6.41 -2.75 -1.76
CA GLY A 258 -6.84 -2.95 -0.38
C GLY A 258 -8.35 -3.04 -0.24
N VAL A 259 -8.93 -2.21 0.62
CA VAL A 259 -10.36 -2.28 1.03
C VAL A 259 -11.34 -2.10 -0.14
N VAL A 260 -10.88 -1.56 -1.28
CA VAL A 260 -11.70 -1.42 -2.48
C VAL A 260 -12.30 -2.76 -2.94
N PHE A 261 -11.55 -3.86 -2.84
CA PHE A 261 -12.05 -5.18 -3.26
C PHE A 261 -13.18 -5.67 -2.35
N ASP A 262 -13.04 -5.48 -1.03
CA ASP A 262 -14.09 -5.80 -0.06
C ASP A 262 -15.36 -4.96 -0.31
N LEU A 263 -15.19 -3.65 -0.62
CA LEU A 263 -16.29 -2.75 -0.91
C LEU A 263 -17.05 -3.12 -2.20
N VAL A 264 -16.34 -3.49 -3.27
CA VAL A 264 -16.98 -3.92 -4.52
C VAL A 264 -17.88 -5.14 -4.30
N GLU A 265 -17.43 -6.12 -3.52
CA GLU A 265 -18.25 -7.29 -3.17
C GLU A 265 -19.47 -6.92 -2.33
N ALA A 266 -19.28 -6.06 -1.32
CA ALA A 266 -20.36 -5.62 -0.43
C ALA A 266 -21.43 -4.81 -1.19
N VAL A 267 -21.01 -3.88 -2.05
CA VAL A 267 -21.94 -3.07 -2.87
C VAL A 267 -22.69 -3.95 -3.85
N TYR A 268 -22.01 -4.90 -4.51
CA TYR A 268 -22.67 -5.79 -5.46
C TYR A 268 -23.71 -6.68 -4.78
N ALA A 269 -23.40 -7.21 -3.59
CA ALA A 269 -24.35 -7.99 -2.81
C ALA A 269 -25.59 -7.14 -2.45
N ALA A 270 -25.41 -5.89 -2.02
CA ALA A 270 -26.52 -4.99 -1.72
C ALA A 270 -27.39 -4.68 -2.95
N CYS A 271 -26.78 -4.43 -4.11
CA CYS A 271 -27.50 -4.22 -5.37
C CYS A 271 -28.34 -5.45 -5.76
N LEU A 272 -27.78 -6.66 -5.60
CA LEU A 272 -28.48 -7.91 -5.88
C LEU A 272 -29.69 -8.10 -4.95
N HIS A 273 -29.55 -7.81 -3.65
CA HIS A 273 -30.64 -7.85 -2.68
C HIS A 273 -31.78 -6.90 -3.05
N ASN A 274 -31.46 -5.70 -3.54
CA ASN A 274 -32.43 -4.70 -4.00
C ASN A 274 -32.93 -4.93 -5.43
N LYS A 275 -32.52 -6.02 -6.09
CA LYS A 275 -32.83 -6.35 -7.49
C LYS A 275 -32.46 -5.23 -8.47
N GLN A 276 -31.42 -4.47 -8.16
CA GLN A 276 -30.88 -3.41 -9.00
C GLN A 276 -29.68 -3.95 -9.78
N ASN A 277 -29.67 -3.71 -11.10
CA ASN A 277 -28.54 -4.06 -11.95
C ASN A 277 -27.78 -2.79 -12.34
N VAL A 278 -26.86 -2.37 -11.48
CA VAL A 278 -26.10 -1.13 -11.64
C VAL A 278 -24.69 -1.44 -12.13
N PRO A 279 -24.24 -0.83 -13.24
CA PRO A 279 -22.87 -0.99 -13.71
C PRO A 279 -21.88 -0.33 -12.76
N MET A 280 -20.72 -0.96 -12.55
CA MET A 280 -19.64 -0.46 -11.71
C MET A 280 -18.43 -0.11 -12.58
N TYR A 281 -17.82 1.04 -12.32
CA TYR A 281 -16.65 1.52 -13.04
C TYR A 281 -15.50 1.75 -12.06
N PHE A 282 -14.36 1.12 -12.33
CA PHE A 282 -13.11 1.36 -11.62
C PHE A 282 -12.18 2.15 -12.53
N ILE A 283 -11.91 3.41 -12.14
CA ILE A 283 -11.22 4.39 -12.96
C ILE A 283 -9.81 4.59 -12.40
N SER A 284 -8.79 4.16 -13.14
CA SER A 284 -7.37 4.36 -12.86
C SER A 284 -6.56 4.06 -14.13
N ASP A 285 -5.48 4.81 -14.37
CA ASP A 285 -4.57 4.55 -15.49
C ASP A 285 -4.03 3.11 -15.51
N ASN A 286 -3.91 2.50 -14.33
CA ASN A 286 -3.41 1.15 -14.12
C ASN A 286 -4.52 0.15 -13.75
N ALA A 287 -5.79 0.47 -14.03
CA ALA A 287 -6.94 -0.33 -13.64
C ALA A 287 -6.86 -1.80 -14.07
N SER A 288 -6.47 -2.09 -15.32
CA SER A 288 -6.32 -3.47 -15.80
C SER A 288 -5.25 -4.24 -15.04
N ARG A 289 -4.09 -3.61 -14.83
CA ARG A 289 -2.96 -4.20 -14.12
C ARG A 289 -3.32 -4.50 -12.66
N ILE A 290 -4.05 -3.62 -11.99
CA ILE A 290 -4.54 -3.85 -10.62
C ILE A 290 -5.42 -5.11 -10.58
N MET A 291 -6.32 -5.28 -11.55
CA MET A 291 -7.18 -6.46 -11.62
C MET A 291 -6.38 -7.74 -11.89
N GLU A 292 -5.34 -7.69 -12.72
CA GLU A 292 -4.43 -8.83 -12.95
C GLU A 292 -3.67 -9.22 -11.67
N LEU A 293 -3.21 -8.24 -10.88
CA LEU A 293 -2.52 -8.51 -9.61
C LEU A 293 -3.41 -9.24 -8.59
N THR A 294 -4.73 -9.02 -8.62
CA THR A 294 -5.66 -9.76 -7.73
C THR A 294 -5.74 -11.25 -8.03
N GLN A 295 -5.32 -11.69 -9.23
CA GLN A 295 -5.28 -13.09 -9.62
C GLN A 295 -4.01 -13.82 -9.16
N LEU A 296 -3.05 -13.08 -8.58
CA LEU A 296 -1.77 -13.64 -8.17
C LEU A 296 -1.85 -14.27 -6.78
N GLY A 297 -1.38 -15.52 -6.72
CA GLY A 297 -0.99 -16.23 -5.51
C GLY A 297 -2.11 -16.49 -4.49
N ALA A 298 -2.55 -17.75 -4.38
CA ALA A 298 -3.43 -18.20 -3.30
C ALA A 298 -2.83 -17.96 -1.90
N GLU A 299 -1.51 -17.89 -1.79
CA GLU A 299 -0.78 -17.68 -0.53
C GLU A 299 -1.05 -16.34 0.16
N TRP A 300 -1.52 -15.33 -0.59
CA TRP A 300 -1.79 -13.98 -0.07
C TRP A 300 -3.24 -13.80 0.39
N LEU A 301 -4.08 -14.81 0.17
CA LEU A 301 -5.52 -14.76 0.38
C LEU A 301 -5.95 -15.51 1.65
N CYS A 302 -7.13 -15.16 2.15
CA CYS A 302 -7.77 -15.90 3.24
C CYS A 302 -8.28 -17.28 2.80
N GLU A 303 -8.45 -18.20 3.75
CA GLU A 303 -8.84 -19.60 3.47
C GLU A 303 -10.11 -19.71 2.62
N LYS A 304 -11.13 -18.88 2.89
CA LYS A 304 -12.39 -18.84 2.12
C LYS A 304 -12.17 -18.57 0.63
N LYS A 305 -11.18 -17.75 0.28
CA LYS A 305 -10.84 -17.39 -1.11
C LYS A 305 -10.02 -18.49 -1.76
N ILE A 306 -9.12 -19.11 -1.00
CA ILE A 306 -8.35 -20.28 -1.41
C ILE A 306 -9.30 -21.45 -1.74
N GLU A 307 -10.31 -21.72 -0.90
CA GLU A 307 -11.32 -22.76 -1.15
C GLU A 307 -12.08 -22.54 -2.46
N LYS A 308 -12.43 -21.29 -2.79
CA LYS A 308 -13.04 -20.95 -4.09
C LYS A 308 -12.12 -21.29 -5.27
N LEU A 309 -10.84 -20.94 -5.17
CA LEU A 309 -9.85 -21.29 -6.19
C LEU A 309 -9.74 -22.81 -6.37
N TYR A 310 -9.74 -23.58 -5.27
CA TYR A 310 -9.75 -25.04 -5.34
C TYR A 310 -11.03 -25.62 -5.95
N ALA A 311 -12.16 -24.94 -5.80
CA ALA A 311 -13.42 -25.29 -6.46
C ALA A 311 -13.45 -24.91 -7.96
N GLY A 312 -12.40 -24.24 -8.47
CA GLY A 312 -12.35 -23.72 -9.84
C GLY A 312 -13.18 -22.46 -10.05
N GLU A 313 -13.57 -21.78 -8.97
CA GLU A 313 -14.24 -20.48 -9.00
C GLU A 313 -13.21 -19.33 -8.92
N ASP A 314 -13.60 -18.15 -9.41
CA ASP A 314 -12.79 -16.94 -9.28
C ASP A 314 -12.68 -16.54 -7.78
N ALA A 315 -11.46 -16.20 -7.32
CA ALA A 315 -11.25 -15.77 -5.94
C ALA A 315 -12.06 -14.51 -5.63
N PHE A 316 -11.94 -13.51 -6.50
CA PHE A 316 -12.63 -12.24 -6.35
C PHE A 316 -13.85 -12.13 -7.25
N LEU A 317 -14.91 -11.53 -6.72
CA LEU A 317 -16.17 -11.39 -7.46
C LEU A 317 -16.02 -10.49 -8.69
N HIS A 318 -15.18 -9.44 -8.63
CA HIS A 318 -15.01 -8.52 -9.76
C HIS A 318 -14.53 -9.22 -11.03
N GLU A 319 -13.80 -10.32 -10.92
CA GLU A 319 -13.38 -11.13 -12.08
C GLU A 319 -14.59 -11.74 -12.81
N SER A 320 -15.52 -12.32 -12.05
CA SER A 320 -16.79 -12.81 -12.58
C SER A 320 -17.67 -11.66 -13.11
N LEU A 321 -17.63 -10.47 -12.51
CA LEU A 321 -18.37 -9.30 -12.98
C LEU A 321 -17.79 -8.69 -14.26
N LEU A 322 -16.47 -8.71 -14.43
CA LEU A 322 -15.77 -8.34 -15.66
C LEU A 322 -16.24 -9.24 -16.81
N LYS A 323 -16.28 -10.57 -16.59
CA LYS A 323 -16.80 -11.54 -17.57
C LYS A 323 -18.27 -11.27 -17.95
N LYS A 324 -19.08 -10.80 -16.99
CA LYS A 324 -20.51 -10.46 -17.18
C LYS A 324 -20.75 -9.05 -17.72
N LYS A 325 -19.70 -8.24 -17.95
CA LYS A 325 -19.80 -6.82 -18.35
C LYS A 325 -20.66 -5.96 -17.39
N LEU A 326 -20.61 -6.27 -16.10
CA LEU A 326 -21.23 -5.45 -15.04
C LEU A 326 -20.20 -4.61 -14.28
N PHE A 327 -18.93 -4.98 -14.39
CA PHE A 327 -17.80 -4.24 -13.84
C PHE A 327 -16.85 -3.87 -14.99
N HIS A 328 -16.40 -2.62 -15.02
CA HIS A 328 -15.55 -2.08 -16.07
C HIS A 328 -14.31 -1.44 -15.45
N ALA A 329 -13.13 -1.96 -15.79
CA ALA A 329 -11.85 -1.34 -15.45
C ALA A 329 -11.47 -0.38 -16.59
N VAL A 330 -11.39 0.92 -16.32
CA VAL A 330 -11.24 1.96 -17.34
C VAL A 330 -10.10 2.91 -16.96
N THR A 331 -9.32 3.34 -17.94
CA THR A 331 -8.20 4.27 -17.72
C THR A 331 -8.66 5.72 -17.54
N ASP A 332 -9.67 6.15 -18.31
CA ASP A 332 -10.17 7.53 -18.30
C ASP A 332 -11.70 7.59 -18.20
N VAL A 333 -12.20 8.66 -17.57
CA VAL A 333 -13.62 9.02 -17.49
C VAL A 333 -14.23 9.17 -18.87
N SER A 334 -13.48 9.68 -19.87
CA SER A 334 -13.97 9.80 -21.25
C SER A 334 -14.38 8.45 -21.85
N ALA A 335 -13.59 7.40 -21.57
CA ALA A 335 -13.89 6.03 -21.97
C ALA A 335 -15.03 5.42 -21.16
N ALA A 336 -15.18 5.77 -19.87
CA ALA A 336 -16.32 5.37 -19.06
C ALA A 336 -17.64 6.00 -19.55
N MET A 337 -17.60 7.27 -19.98
CA MET A 337 -18.75 7.93 -20.59
C MET A 337 -19.15 7.26 -21.91
N ALA A 338 -18.19 6.86 -22.75
CA ALA A 338 -18.49 6.14 -23.99
C ALA A 338 -19.17 4.78 -23.74
N ALA A 339 -18.80 4.07 -22.67
CA ALA A 339 -19.41 2.81 -22.26
C ALA A 339 -20.79 2.98 -21.61
N THR A 340 -21.06 4.11 -20.96
CA THR A 340 -22.35 4.38 -20.29
C THR A 340 -23.49 4.66 -21.30
N PHE A 341 -23.16 4.99 -22.56
CA PHE A 341 -24.11 5.31 -23.63
C PHE A 341 -24.23 4.24 -24.73
N GLN A 342 -23.66 3.05 -24.54
CA GLN A 342 -23.85 1.88 -25.42
C GLN A 342 -24.65 0.78 -24.73
#